data_AF-A0A2H0T6D2-F1
#
_entry.id   AF-A0A2H0T6D2-F1
#
_cell.length_a   1.000
_cell.length_b   1.000
_cell.length_c   1.000
_cell.angle_alpha   90.00
_cell.angle_beta   90.00
_cell.angle_gamma   90.00
#
_symmetry.space_group_name_H-M   'P 1'
#
loop_
_entity.id
_entity.type
_entity.pdbx_description
1 polymer ?
#
loop_
_entity_poly.entity_id
_entity_poly.type
_entity_poly.pdbx_seq_one_letter_code
_entity_poly.pdbx_strand_id
1 'polypeptide(L)'
;MWKRIKDIAIKYPKLTSLVTFILFFLSIEYILKGGWQLALIISLSLAVHEYSHVLAMKIYKIPVKGVIFIPFLGAVAIGGTKGKIWTRQQECFIALAGPVMGYLTALPLWLLWKTTDNLLYIYGMGFVIFLNLFNMLPMSPLDGGRVIKSLLMSISWKYRKIGFFIWGILVLGSLLLFAKLFLRSSYGIMMMVLLGWFGFQEIRFEWHYYRAGQMINWPLSKKAIIGFLFAYLVLASWPFLLIVYL
;
A
#
# COMPACT_ATOMS: atom_id res chain seq x y z
N MET A 1 2.10 -19.04 22.83
CA MET A 1 3.02 -18.91 21.67
C MET A 1 2.95 -17.53 21.00
N TRP A 2 1.78 -17.08 20.53
CA TRP A 2 1.59 -15.81 19.80
C TRP A 2 2.05 -14.54 20.55
N LYS A 3 1.86 -14.50 21.87
CA LYS A 3 2.28 -13.37 22.73
C LYS A 3 3.82 -13.23 22.73
N ARG A 4 4.55 -14.33 22.88
CA ARG A 4 6.02 -14.37 22.81
C ARG A 4 6.57 -13.92 21.45
N ILE A 5 5.93 -14.31 20.35
CA ILE A 5 6.33 -13.88 19.00
C ILE A 5 6.16 -12.36 18.86
N LYS A 6 5.04 -11.81 19.32
CA LYS A 6 4.81 -10.35 19.35
C LYS A 6 5.84 -9.63 20.22
N ASP A 7 6.16 -10.18 21.40
CA ASP A 7 7.11 -9.56 22.32
C ASP A 7 8.54 -9.53 21.73
N ILE A 8 8.96 -10.61 21.06
CA ILE A 8 10.24 -10.67 20.33
C ILE A 8 10.24 -9.68 19.16
N ALA A 9 9.16 -9.63 18.40
CA ALA A 9 9.02 -8.72 17.25
C ALA A 9 9.13 -7.24 17.65
N ILE A 10 8.58 -6.89 18.81
CA ILE A 10 8.66 -5.54 19.37
C ILE A 10 10.05 -5.27 19.96
N LYS A 11 10.69 -6.27 20.57
CA LYS A 11 12.01 -6.13 21.21
C LYS A 11 13.14 -5.97 20.20
N TYR A 12 13.07 -6.63 19.04
CA TYR A 12 14.13 -6.61 18.03
C TYR A 12 13.61 -6.24 16.63
N PRO A 13 13.12 -5.01 16.43
CA PRO A 13 12.37 -4.65 15.23
C PRO A 13 13.17 -4.73 13.93
N LYS A 14 14.47 -4.40 13.96
CA LYS A 14 15.35 -4.52 12.78
C LYS A 14 15.55 -5.98 12.39
N LEU A 15 15.79 -6.85 13.36
CA LEU A 15 15.97 -8.29 13.14
C LEU A 15 14.67 -8.91 12.61
N THR A 16 13.53 -8.56 13.19
CA THR A 16 12.22 -9.02 12.71
C THR A 16 11.96 -8.58 11.28
N SER A 17 12.26 -7.33 10.94
CA SER A 17 12.12 -6.82 9.58
C SER A 17 13.01 -7.61 8.59
N LEU A 18 14.26 -7.88 8.96
CA LEU A 18 15.17 -8.66 8.12
C LEU A 18 14.72 -10.12 7.93
N VAL A 19 14.36 -10.81 9.02
CA VAL A 19 13.90 -12.20 8.96
C VAL A 19 12.63 -12.32 8.13
N THR A 20 11.67 -11.41 8.35
CA THR A 20 10.41 -11.42 7.60
C THR A 20 10.61 -11.07 6.13
N PHE A 21 11.54 -10.16 5.82
CA PHE A 21 11.94 -9.85 4.44
C PHE A 21 12.51 -11.09 3.73
N ILE A 22 13.41 -11.84 4.37
CA ILE A 22 13.98 -13.06 3.79
C ILE A 22 12.88 -14.09 3.53
N LEU A 23 11.97 -14.30 4.50
CA LEU A 23 10.83 -15.22 4.31
C LEU A 23 9.90 -14.77 3.18
N PHE A 24 9.66 -13.46 3.05
CA PHE A 24 8.90 -12.90 1.93
C PHE A 24 9.61 -13.17 0.60
N PHE A 25 10.90 -12.84 0.49
CA PHE A 25 11.69 -13.10 -0.71
C PHE A 25 11.62 -14.58 -1.14
N LEU A 26 11.88 -15.50 -0.20
CA LEU A 26 11.80 -16.94 -0.46
C LEU A 26 10.40 -17.37 -0.90
N SER A 27 9.34 -16.77 -0.34
CA SER A 27 7.96 -17.07 -0.74
C SER A 27 7.65 -16.63 -2.17
N ILE A 28 8.18 -15.48 -2.61
CA ILE A 28 8.01 -14.98 -3.97
C ILE A 28 8.86 -15.81 -4.94
N GLU A 29 10.09 -16.13 -4.59
CA GLU A 29 10.96 -17.01 -5.37
C GLU A 29 10.31 -18.39 -5.60
N TYR A 30 9.69 -18.95 -4.55
CA TYR A 30 8.93 -20.19 -4.65
C TYR A 30 7.73 -20.08 -5.61
N ILE A 31 6.94 -18.99 -5.55
CA ILE A 31 5.83 -18.75 -6.49
C ILE A 31 6.36 -18.66 -7.93
N LEU A 32 7.50 -18.01 -8.12
CA LEU A 32 8.13 -17.82 -9.43
C LEU A 32 8.93 -19.03 -9.92
N LYS A 33 8.93 -20.15 -9.19
CA LYS A 33 9.57 -21.43 -9.58
C LYS A 33 11.05 -21.29 -9.96
N GLY A 34 11.85 -20.61 -9.14
CA GLY A 34 13.31 -20.45 -9.40
C GLY A 34 13.71 -19.10 -9.98
N GLY A 35 12.76 -18.18 -10.23
CA GLY A 35 12.99 -16.83 -10.74
C GLY A 35 13.54 -15.86 -9.68
N TRP A 36 14.67 -16.19 -9.05
CA TRP A 36 15.21 -15.46 -7.89
C TRP A 36 15.55 -14.00 -8.20
N GLN A 37 16.01 -13.65 -9.41
CA GLN A 37 16.31 -12.25 -9.75
C GLN A 37 15.04 -11.40 -9.75
N LEU A 38 13.95 -11.93 -10.33
CA LEU A 38 12.67 -11.24 -10.36
C LEU A 38 12.06 -11.15 -8.96
N ALA A 39 12.15 -12.23 -8.17
CA ALA A 39 11.75 -12.21 -6.77
C ALA A 39 12.51 -11.14 -5.97
N LEU A 40 13.80 -10.98 -6.22
CA LEU A 40 14.62 -9.98 -5.56
C LEU A 40 14.20 -8.55 -5.97
N ILE A 41 13.97 -8.30 -7.26
CA ILE A 41 13.46 -7.01 -7.76
C ILE A 41 12.14 -6.64 -7.07
N ILE A 42 11.18 -7.57 -7.05
CA ILE A 42 9.87 -7.37 -6.40
C ILE A 42 10.05 -7.08 -4.91
N SER A 43 10.85 -7.90 -4.21
CA SER A 43 11.08 -7.75 -2.77
C SER A 43 11.73 -6.42 -2.42
N LEU A 44 12.77 -6.03 -3.16
CA LEU A 44 13.46 -4.76 -2.94
C LEU A 44 12.55 -3.57 -3.24
N SER A 45 11.74 -3.63 -4.30
CA SER A 45 10.78 -2.58 -4.59
C SER A 45 9.74 -2.42 -3.48
N LEU A 46 9.19 -3.54 -2.98
CA LEU A 46 8.27 -3.51 -1.84
C LEU A 46 8.95 -2.95 -0.59
N ALA A 47 10.20 -3.32 -0.33
CA ALA A 47 10.94 -2.76 0.80
C ALA A 47 11.10 -1.25 0.67
N VAL A 48 11.50 -0.73 -0.49
CA VAL A 48 11.60 0.73 -0.72
C VAL A 48 10.26 1.42 -0.50
N HIS A 49 9.17 0.84 -0.99
CA HIS A 49 7.80 1.31 -0.78
C HIS A 49 7.45 1.40 0.72
N GLU A 50 7.68 0.33 1.49
CA GLU A 50 7.35 0.37 2.93
C GLU A 50 8.26 1.30 3.74
N TYR A 51 9.55 1.31 3.41
CA TYR A 51 10.51 2.17 4.10
C TYR A 51 10.24 3.66 3.83
N SER A 52 9.60 4.02 2.72
CA SER A 52 9.21 5.41 2.48
C SER A 52 8.06 5.85 3.39
N HIS A 53 7.11 4.97 3.73
CA HIS A 53 6.12 5.25 4.79
C HIS A 53 6.82 5.48 6.14
N VAL A 54 7.82 4.66 6.46
CA VAL A 54 8.62 4.82 7.68
C VAL A 54 9.34 6.15 7.69
N LEU A 55 9.94 6.55 6.57
CA LEU A 55 10.60 7.85 6.45
C LEU A 55 9.60 9.00 6.60
N ALA A 56 8.45 8.92 5.94
CA ALA A 56 7.38 9.91 6.06
C ALA A 56 6.86 10.04 7.50
N MET A 57 6.70 8.93 8.22
CA MET A 57 6.36 8.92 9.64
C MET A 57 7.43 9.59 10.50
N LYS A 58 8.72 9.35 10.21
CA LYS A 58 9.85 9.98 10.91
C LYS A 58 9.89 11.49 10.70
N ILE A 59 9.58 11.99 9.50
CA ILE A 59 9.47 13.43 9.20
C ILE A 59 8.48 14.11 10.16
N TYR A 60 7.34 13.45 10.43
CA TYR A 60 6.33 13.95 11.37
C TYR A 60 6.56 13.57 12.84
N LYS A 61 7.72 12.99 13.17
CA LYS A 61 8.06 12.52 14.52
C LYS A 61 7.00 11.56 15.08
N ILE A 62 6.45 10.71 14.21
CA ILE A 62 5.52 9.63 14.57
C ILE A 62 6.38 8.42 14.96
N PRO A 63 6.13 7.80 16.13
CA PRO A 63 6.92 6.64 16.55
C PRO A 63 6.67 5.47 15.60
N VAL A 64 7.75 4.90 15.06
CA VAL A 64 7.70 3.71 14.19
C VAL A 64 8.30 2.54 14.95
N LYS A 65 7.59 1.41 14.97
CA LYS A 65 8.09 0.18 15.60
C LYS A 65 8.88 -0.67 14.62
N GLY A 66 8.55 -0.69 13.33
CA GLY A 66 9.30 -1.44 12.31
C GLY A 66 8.44 -1.74 11.10
N VAL A 67 8.94 -2.59 10.20
CA VAL A 67 8.22 -3.11 9.03
C VAL A 67 8.19 -4.63 9.14
N ILE A 68 7.02 -5.24 8.94
CA ILE A 68 6.86 -6.69 8.85
C ILE A 68 6.48 -7.04 7.42
N PHE A 69 7.27 -7.92 6.80
CA PHE A 69 6.94 -8.52 5.52
C PHE A 69 6.15 -9.81 5.76
N ILE A 70 4.99 -9.94 5.15
CA ILE A 70 4.10 -11.08 5.29
C ILE A 70 4.30 -11.98 4.06
N PRO A 71 4.84 -13.20 4.22
CA PRO A 71 5.06 -14.13 3.11
C PRO A 71 3.82 -14.32 2.24
N PHE A 72 4.02 -14.43 0.93
CA PHE A 72 2.98 -14.58 -0.10
C PHE A 72 1.99 -13.39 -0.25
N LEU A 73 2.17 -12.33 0.53
CA LEU A 73 1.16 -11.30 0.72
C LEU A 73 1.69 -9.91 0.40
N GLY A 74 2.63 -9.42 1.19
CA GLY A 74 3.09 -8.03 1.09
C GLY A 74 3.83 -7.61 2.34
N ALA A 75 3.68 -6.36 2.75
CA ALA A 75 4.32 -5.85 3.95
C ALA A 75 3.45 -4.78 4.62
N VAL A 76 3.75 -4.52 5.89
CA VAL A 76 3.05 -3.51 6.70
C VAL A 76 4.04 -2.78 7.58
N ALA A 77 4.09 -1.47 7.44
CA ALA A 77 4.74 -0.59 8.40
C ALA A 77 3.94 -0.49 9.71
N ILE A 78 4.58 -0.83 10.84
CA ILE A 78 3.95 -0.82 12.16
C ILE A 78 4.23 0.51 12.86
N GLY A 79 3.16 1.33 12.98
CA GLY A 79 3.15 2.52 13.82
C GLY A 79 3.13 2.19 15.32
N GLY A 80 3.79 3.03 16.11
CA GLY A 80 3.70 3.00 17.56
C GLY A 80 2.37 3.58 18.06
N THR A 81 1.61 2.80 18.82
CA THR A 81 0.26 3.14 19.34
C THR A 81 0.25 4.22 20.42
N LYS A 82 1.38 4.82 20.78
CA LYS A 82 1.44 5.79 21.89
C LYS A 82 1.07 7.20 21.42
N GLY A 83 -0.24 7.50 21.48
CA GLY A 83 -0.75 8.79 21.94
C GLY A 83 -0.79 9.97 20.95
N LYS A 84 -0.37 9.83 19.69
CA LYS A 84 -0.55 10.91 18.69
C LYS A 84 -1.67 10.57 17.72
N ILE A 85 -2.74 11.36 17.79
CA ILE A 85 -3.78 11.42 16.75
C ILE A 85 -3.13 12.05 15.51
N TRP A 86 -3.12 11.34 14.39
CA TRP A 86 -2.54 11.83 13.13
C TRP A 86 -3.50 12.83 12.48
N THR A 87 -2.99 13.92 11.92
CA THR A 87 -3.81 14.78 11.05
C THR A 87 -4.06 14.05 9.72
N ARG A 88 -5.16 14.37 9.03
CA ARG A 88 -5.43 13.76 7.72
C ARG A 88 -4.44 14.16 6.65
N GLN A 89 -3.82 15.34 6.79
CA GLN A 89 -2.73 15.75 5.92
C GLN A 89 -1.50 14.85 6.07
N GLN A 90 -1.16 14.51 7.31
CA GLN A 90 -0.08 13.55 7.58
C GLN A 90 -0.43 12.18 7.01
N GLU A 91 -1.68 11.73 7.17
CA GLU A 91 -2.12 10.44 6.64
C GLU A 91 -2.03 10.37 5.12
N CYS A 92 -2.52 11.40 4.40
CA CYS A 92 -2.38 11.46 2.94
C CYS A 92 -0.91 11.51 2.52
N PHE A 93 -0.06 12.30 3.20
CA PHE A 93 1.36 12.38 2.87
C PHE A 93 2.08 11.05 3.08
N ILE A 94 1.83 10.38 4.21
CA ILE A 94 2.42 9.08 4.51
C ILE A 94 1.94 8.05 3.50
N ALA A 95 0.64 7.97 3.23
CA ALA A 95 0.07 7.02 2.28
C ALA A 95 0.64 7.22 0.86
N LEU A 96 0.81 8.45 0.38
CA LEU A 96 1.38 8.70 -0.95
C LEU A 96 2.89 8.47 -1.03
N ALA A 97 3.63 8.51 0.09
CA ALA A 97 5.08 8.29 0.09
C ALA A 97 5.46 6.89 -0.43
N GLY A 98 4.66 5.87 -0.11
CA GLY A 98 4.84 4.49 -0.59
C GLY A 98 4.86 4.43 -2.12
N PRO A 99 3.72 4.71 -2.78
CA PRO A 99 3.60 4.70 -4.23
C PRO A 99 4.60 5.60 -4.94
N VAL A 100 4.89 6.80 -4.42
CA VAL A 100 5.88 7.70 -5.04
C VAL A 100 7.26 7.05 -5.10
N MET A 101 7.78 6.60 -3.95
CA MET A 101 9.11 5.99 -3.89
C MET A 101 9.15 4.62 -4.55
N GLY A 102 8.05 3.88 -4.49
CA GLY A 102 7.91 2.59 -5.16
C GLY A 102 7.85 2.72 -6.67
N TYR A 103 7.27 3.77 -7.26
CA TYR A 103 7.39 4.00 -8.71
C TYR A 103 8.80 4.40 -9.11
N LEU A 104 9.56 5.10 -8.25
CA LEU A 104 10.94 5.46 -8.55
C LEU A 104 11.87 4.26 -8.72
N THR A 105 11.55 3.10 -8.12
CA THR A 105 12.33 1.87 -8.33
C THR A 105 12.16 1.28 -9.73
N ALA A 106 11.16 1.71 -10.50
CA ALA A 106 10.98 1.32 -11.90
C ALA A 106 12.03 1.95 -12.82
N LEU A 107 12.55 3.14 -12.47
CA LEU A 107 13.51 3.89 -13.30
C LEU A 107 14.83 3.13 -13.56
N PRO A 108 15.53 2.57 -12.55
CA PRO A 108 16.74 1.79 -12.81
C PRO A 108 16.45 0.54 -13.64
N LEU A 109 15.28 -0.09 -13.50
CA LEU A 109 14.89 -1.25 -14.31
C LEU A 109 14.69 -0.86 -15.77
N TRP A 110 14.05 0.28 -16.03
CA TRP A 110 13.92 0.82 -17.38
C TRP A 110 15.29 1.09 -18.02
N LEU A 111 16.21 1.73 -17.30
CA LEU A 111 17.56 2.02 -17.81
C LEU A 111 18.36 0.74 -18.10
N LEU A 112 18.27 -0.25 -17.22
CA LEU A 112 18.89 -1.56 -17.42
C LEU A 112 18.30 -2.30 -18.62
N TRP A 113 16.99 -2.23 -18.81
CA TRP A 113 16.35 -2.79 -20.00
C TRP A 113 16.85 -2.09 -21.27
N LYS A 114 16.86 -0.75 -21.32
CA LYS A 114 17.32 0.01 -22.50
C LYS A 114 18.78 -0.27 -22.90
N THR A 115 19.61 -0.69 -21.96
CA THR A 115 21.04 -0.94 -22.20
C THR A 115 21.37 -2.41 -22.45
N THR A 116 20.58 -3.34 -21.90
CA THR A 116 20.87 -4.78 -21.99
C THR A 116 19.88 -5.56 -22.86
N ASP A 117 18.75 -4.96 -23.19
CA ASP A 117 17.58 -5.57 -23.83
C ASP A 117 17.06 -6.84 -23.13
N ASN A 118 17.37 -6.98 -21.84
CA ASN A 118 17.02 -8.17 -21.05
C ASN A 118 15.57 -8.08 -20.55
N LEU A 119 14.75 -9.07 -20.92
CA LEU A 119 13.34 -9.17 -20.53
C LEU A 119 13.12 -9.27 -19.02
N LEU A 120 14.11 -9.69 -18.23
CA LEU A 120 14.01 -9.67 -16.78
C LEU A 120 13.66 -8.27 -16.24
N TYR A 121 14.26 -7.22 -16.82
CA TYR A 121 14.08 -5.85 -16.35
C TYR A 121 12.76 -5.25 -16.79
N ILE A 122 12.27 -5.58 -18.00
CA ILE A 122 10.93 -5.14 -18.43
C ILE A 122 9.84 -5.82 -17.60
N TYR A 123 9.98 -7.13 -17.30
CA TYR A 123 9.06 -7.83 -16.41
C TYR A 123 9.13 -7.30 -14.98
N GLY A 124 10.34 -7.09 -14.46
CA GLY A 124 10.56 -6.48 -13.16
C GLY A 124 9.88 -5.12 -13.05
N MET A 125 10.07 -4.25 -14.03
CA MET A 125 9.43 -2.94 -14.10
C MET A 125 7.91 -3.05 -14.13
N GLY A 126 7.36 -3.97 -14.93
CA GLY A 126 5.92 -4.24 -14.98
C GLY A 126 5.36 -4.63 -13.61
N PHE A 127 6.06 -5.50 -12.87
CA PHE A 127 5.67 -5.88 -11.51
C PHE A 127 5.77 -4.72 -10.51
N VAL A 128 6.80 -3.88 -10.61
CA VAL A 128 6.93 -2.68 -9.77
C VAL A 128 5.76 -1.73 -10.01
N ILE A 129 5.44 -1.45 -11.28
CA ILE A 129 4.30 -0.59 -11.63
C ILE A 129 2.99 -1.20 -11.12
N PHE A 130 2.79 -2.50 -11.32
CA PHE A 130 1.62 -3.22 -10.84
C PHE A 130 1.47 -3.13 -9.32
N LEU A 131 2.54 -3.37 -8.56
CA LEU A 131 2.51 -3.33 -7.09
C LEU A 131 2.08 -1.96 -6.57
N ASN A 132 2.61 -0.88 -7.15
CA ASN A 132 2.26 0.47 -6.74
C ASN A 132 0.87 0.89 -7.20
N LEU A 133 0.43 0.50 -8.41
CA LEU A 133 -0.95 0.70 -8.87
C LEU A 133 -1.94 -0.06 -7.98
N PHE A 134 -1.59 -1.29 -7.59
CA PHE A 134 -2.38 -2.08 -6.67
C PHE A 134 -2.53 -1.36 -5.33
N ASN A 135 -1.45 -0.83 -4.76
CA ASN A 135 -1.51 -0.02 -3.54
C ASN A 135 -2.28 1.31 -3.71
N MET A 136 -2.43 1.81 -4.93
CA MET A 136 -3.24 2.99 -5.24
C MET A 136 -4.72 2.69 -5.44
N LEU A 137 -5.15 1.43 -5.42
CA LEU A 137 -6.58 1.09 -5.46
C LEU A 137 -7.31 1.79 -4.31
N PRO A 138 -8.54 2.30 -4.55
CA PRO A 138 -9.29 3.05 -3.56
C PRO A 138 -9.94 2.11 -2.55
N MET A 139 -9.19 1.21 -1.92
CA MET A 139 -9.68 0.22 -0.99
C MET A 139 -8.66 0.08 0.14
N SER A 140 -9.05 0.20 1.40
CA SER A 140 -8.06 -0.02 2.47
C SER A 140 -7.91 -1.52 2.79
N PRO A 141 -6.73 -1.96 3.30
CA PRO A 141 -5.61 -1.21 3.90
C PRO A 141 -4.64 -0.55 2.92
N LEU A 142 -4.88 -0.65 1.61
CA LEU A 142 -4.03 -0.06 0.58
C LEU A 142 -3.97 1.46 0.73
N ASP A 143 -2.86 2.05 0.28
CA ASP A 143 -2.60 3.48 0.43
C ASP A 143 -3.62 4.36 -0.27
N GLY A 144 -4.10 3.95 -1.44
CA GLY A 144 -5.16 4.66 -2.15
C GLY A 144 -6.45 4.74 -1.32
N GLY A 145 -6.81 3.67 -0.63
CA GLY A 145 -7.91 3.66 0.33
C GLY A 145 -7.70 4.67 1.47
N ARG A 146 -6.49 4.73 2.03
CA ARG A 146 -6.12 5.67 3.12
C ARG A 146 -6.21 7.13 2.69
N VAL A 147 -5.77 7.45 1.47
CA VAL A 147 -5.89 8.80 0.88
C VAL A 147 -7.34 9.16 0.64
N ILE A 148 -8.09 8.32 -0.07
CA ILE A 148 -9.50 8.61 -0.42
C ILE A 148 -10.36 8.75 0.84
N LYS A 149 -10.18 7.89 1.83
CA LYS A 149 -10.83 8.01 3.14
C LYS A 149 -10.53 9.33 3.83
N SER A 150 -9.26 9.74 3.84
CA SER A 150 -8.84 11.01 4.44
C SER A 150 -9.48 12.22 3.73
N LEU A 151 -9.58 12.18 2.40
CA LEU A 151 -10.26 13.19 1.59
C LEU A 151 -11.76 13.22 1.87
N LEU A 152 -12.46 12.08 1.75
CA LEU A 152 -13.91 11.95 1.93
C LEU A 152 -14.37 12.44 3.30
N MET A 153 -13.64 12.04 4.33
CA MET A 153 -13.98 12.45 5.69
C MET A 153 -13.79 13.96 5.88
N SER A 154 -12.97 14.63 5.07
CA SER A 154 -12.66 16.07 5.19
C SER A 154 -13.65 16.96 4.45
N ILE A 155 -14.51 16.36 3.63
CA ILE A 155 -15.59 17.07 2.95
C ILE A 155 -16.78 17.24 3.91
N SER A 156 -17.58 18.28 3.67
CA SER A 156 -18.79 18.56 4.45
C SER A 156 -19.78 17.41 4.40
N TRP A 157 -20.57 17.26 5.46
CA TRP A 157 -21.50 16.14 5.63
C TRP A 157 -22.49 16.00 4.47
N LYS A 158 -22.89 17.12 3.85
CA LYS A 158 -23.77 17.18 2.68
C LYS A 158 -23.26 16.35 1.50
N TYR A 159 -21.96 16.42 1.20
CA TYR A 159 -21.37 15.71 0.05
C TYR A 159 -20.71 14.38 0.43
N ARG A 160 -20.51 14.12 1.73
CA ARG A 160 -19.85 12.91 2.21
C ARG A 160 -20.60 11.62 1.80
N LYS A 161 -21.94 11.62 1.85
CA LYS A 161 -22.75 10.45 1.44
C LYS A 161 -22.53 10.07 -0.03
N ILE A 162 -22.53 11.08 -0.91
CA ILE A 162 -22.28 10.90 -2.35
C ILE A 162 -20.85 10.38 -2.57
N GLY A 163 -19.88 10.97 -1.88
CA GLY A 163 -18.49 10.52 -1.96
C GLY A 163 -18.29 9.06 -1.54
N PHE A 164 -18.94 8.62 -0.45
CA PHE A 164 -18.92 7.20 -0.05
C PHE A 164 -19.61 6.28 -1.05
N PHE A 165 -20.69 6.72 -1.68
CA PHE A 165 -21.36 5.94 -2.72
C PHE A 165 -20.45 5.74 -3.94
N ILE A 166 -19.82 6.81 -4.44
CA ILE A 166 -18.84 6.75 -5.54
C ILE A 166 -17.67 5.84 -5.14
N TRP A 167 -17.14 5.99 -3.93
CA TRP A 167 -16.07 5.16 -3.42
C TRP A 167 -16.45 3.67 -3.38
N GLY A 168 -17.65 3.33 -2.93
CA GLY A 168 -18.17 1.97 -2.96
C GLY A 168 -18.24 1.38 -4.36
N ILE A 169 -18.66 2.18 -5.36
CA ILE A 169 -18.65 1.77 -6.77
C ILE A 169 -17.22 1.50 -7.25
N LEU A 170 -16.27 2.38 -6.92
CA LEU A 170 -14.87 2.21 -7.32
C LEU A 170 -14.24 0.96 -6.67
N VAL A 171 -14.52 0.70 -5.39
CA VAL A 171 -14.09 -0.52 -4.70
C VAL A 171 -14.69 -1.75 -5.38
N LEU A 172 -16.01 -1.76 -5.62
CA LEU A 172 -16.68 -2.87 -6.27
C LEU A 172 -16.14 -3.12 -7.68
N GLY A 173 -15.96 -2.07 -8.48
CA GLY A 173 -15.37 -2.17 -9.82
C GLY A 173 -13.94 -2.72 -9.79
N SER A 174 -13.12 -2.28 -8.83
CA SER A 174 -11.76 -2.79 -8.62
C SER A 174 -11.77 -4.29 -8.25
N LEU A 175 -12.66 -4.69 -7.35
CA LEU A 175 -12.83 -6.10 -6.96
C LEU A 175 -13.30 -6.98 -8.11
N LEU A 176 -14.27 -6.52 -8.92
CA LEU A 176 -14.76 -7.26 -10.09
C LEU A 176 -13.70 -7.39 -11.18
N LEU A 177 -12.94 -6.33 -11.44
CA LEU A 177 -11.81 -6.37 -12.38
C LEU A 177 -10.75 -7.37 -11.89
N PHE A 178 -10.39 -7.30 -10.61
CA PHE A 178 -9.46 -8.25 -9.99
C PHE A 178 -9.99 -9.69 -10.10
N ALA A 179 -11.28 -9.90 -9.82
CA ALA A 179 -11.93 -11.20 -9.98
C ALA A 179 -11.77 -11.74 -11.41
N LYS A 180 -12.10 -10.92 -12.41
CA LYS A 180 -12.01 -11.31 -13.83
C LYS A 180 -10.58 -11.71 -14.22
N LEU A 181 -9.57 -10.98 -13.73
CA LEU A 181 -8.17 -11.23 -14.06
C LEU A 181 -7.58 -12.43 -13.32
N PHE A 182 -8.01 -12.69 -12.08
CA PHE A 182 -7.31 -13.61 -11.19
C PHE A 182 -8.13 -14.84 -10.74
N LEU A 183 -9.45 -14.91 -10.93
CA LEU A 183 -10.28 -16.05 -10.50
C LEU A 183 -9.86 -17.39 -11.12
N ARG A 184 -9.18 -17.38 -12.26
CA ARG A 184 -8.68 -18.60 -12.91
C ARG A 184 -7.41 -19.17 -12.24
N SER A 185 -6.81 -18.41 -11.32
CA SER A 185 -5.62 -18.78 -10.54
C SER A 185 -5.99 -19.05 -9.09
N SER A 186 -5.46 -20.14 -8.50
CA SER A 186 -5.63 -20.46 -7.08
C SER A 186 -5.16 -19.33 -6.16
N TYR A 187 -4.17 -18.55 -6.59
CA TYR A 187 -3.65 -17.38 -5.87
C TYR A 187 -4.61 -16.18 -5.90
N GLY A 188 -5.43 -16.07 -6.96
CA GLY A 188 -6.41 -15.00 -7.10
C GLY A 188 -7.53 -15.07 -6.08
N ILE A 189 -8.08 -16.27 -5.88
CA ILE A 189 -9.14 -16.52 -4.89
C ILE A 189 -8.62 -16.19 -3.48
N MET A 190 -7.40 -16.62 -3.16
CA MET A 190 -6.75 -16.31 -1.87
C MET A 190 -6.64 -14.80 -1.66
N MET A 191 -6.17 -14.05 -2.66
CA MET A 191 -6.07 -12.59 -2.56
C MET A 191 -7.42 -11.90 -2.38
N MET A 192 -8.49 -12.36 -3.03
CA MET A 192 -9.83 -11.81 -2.84
C MET A 192 -10.35 -12.03 -1.41
N VAL A 193 -10.15 -13.24 -0.85
CA VAL A 193 -10.52 -13.55 0.54
C VAL A 193 -9.75 -12.64 1.50
N LEU A 194 -8.47 -12.42 1.25
CA LEU A 194 -7.62 -11.55 2.08
C LEU A 194 -8.04 -10.09 1.99
N LEU A 195 -8.24 -9.56 0.78
CA LEU A 195 -8.72 -8.20 0.56
C LEU A 195 -10.10 -8.00 1.22
N GLY A 196 -11.03 -8.94 1.05
CA GLY A 196 -12.34 -8.91 1.69
C GLY A 196 -12.25 -8.95 3.21
N TRP A 197 -11.38 -9.81 3.77
CA TRP A 197 -11.11 -9.87 5.21
C TRP A 197 -10.55 -8.55 5.75
N PHE A 198 -9.57 -7.98 5.06
CA PHE A 198 -8.97 -6.70 5.43
C PHE A 198 -9.98 -5.54 5.37
N GLY A 199 -10.81 -5.48 4.31
CA GLY A 199 -11.91 -4.52 4.22
C GLY A 199 -12.92 -4.68 5.36
N PHE A 200 -13.26 -5.91 5.72
CA PHE A 200 -14.14 -6.19 6.87
C PHE A 200 -13.52 -5.72 8.20
N GLN A 201 -12.22 -5.99 8.41
CA GLN A 201 -11.51 -5.52 9.62
C GLN A 201 -11.52 -4.00 9.70
N GLU A 202 -11.32 -3.30 8.59
CA GLU A 202 -11.37 -1.84 8.59
C GLU A 202 -12.74 -1.29 8.97
N ILE A 203 -13.83 -1.79 8.37
CA ILE A 203 -15.19 -1.35 8.71
C ILE A 203 -15.43 -1.52 10.22
N ARG A 204 -15.00 -2.66 10.76
CA ARG A 204 -15.07 -2.95 12.19
C ARG A 204 -14.23 -1.94 13.00
N PHE A 205 -13.00 -1.63 12.60
CA PHE A 205 -12.14 -0.65 13.28
C PHE A 205 -12.72 0.76 13.24
N GLU A 206 -13.19 1.24 12.09
CA GLU A 206 -13.84 2.55 11.96
C GLU A 206 -15.06 2.66 12.86
N TRP A 207 -15.89 1.63 12.92
CA TRP A 207 -17.07 1.62 13.76
C TRP A 207 -16.70 1.71 15.25
N HIS A 208 -15.61 1.06 15.66
CA HIS A 208 -15.07 1.22 17.01
C HIS A 208 -14.54 2.63 17.27
N TYR A 209 -13.78 3.24 16.35
CA TYR A 209 -13.26 4.61 16.49
C TYR A 209 -14.37 5.68 16.50
N TYR A 210 -15.40 5.50 15.67
CA TYR A 210 -16.58 6.34 15.64
C TYR A 210 -17.34 6.29 16.97
N ARG A 211 -17.58 5.08 17.51
CA ARG A 211 -18.20 4.89 18.83
C ARG A 211 -17.35 5.43 19.99
N ALA A 212 -16.02 5.37 19.87
CA ALA A 212 -15.10 5.86 20.88
C ALA A 212 -14.92 7.40 20.86
N GLY A 213 -15.51 8.12 19.89
CA GLY A 213 -15.35 9.58 19.76
C GLY A 213 -13.93 10.04 19.37
N GLN A 214 -13.03 9.10 19.03
CA GLN A 214 -11.62 9.35 18.72
C GLN A 214 -11.39 9.53 17.21
N MET A 215 -12.33 10.13 16.49
CA MET A 215 -12.09 10.44 15.09
C MET A 215 -10.94 11.43 14.96
N ILE A 216 -10.13 11.26 13.91
CA ILE A 216 -9.17 12.28 13.50
C ILE A 216 -9.99 13.55 13.17
N ASN A 217 -9.96 14.51 14.10
CA ASN A 217 -10.85 15.68 14.12
C ASN A 217 -10.35 16.87 13.29
N TRP A 218 -9.26 16.71 12.52
CA TRP A 218 -8.67 17.80 11.74
C TRP A 218 -8.93 17.61 10.24
N PRO A 219 -9.98 18.24 9.68
CA PRO A 219 -10.26 18.18 8.26
C PRO A 219 -9.17 18.90 7.45
N LEU A 220 -8.90 18.41 6.25
CA LEU A 220 -8.04 19.04 5.26
C LEU A 220 -8.63 20.38 4.79
N SER A 221 -7.75 21.35 4.51
CA SER A 221 -8.15 22.56 3.81
C SER A 221 -8.58 22.26 2.37
N LYS A 222 -9.41 23.11 1.75
CA LYS A 222 -9.83 22.93 0.35
C LYS A 222 -8.64 22.79 -0.61
N LYS A 223 -7.59 23.60 -0.41
CA LYS A 223 -6.34 23.52 -1.21
C LYS A 223 -5.65 22.17 -1.03
N ALA A 224 -5.57 21.67 0.21
CA ALA A 224 -4.97 20.37 0.49
C ALA A 224 -5.79 19.22 -0.13
N ILE A 225 -7.13 19.28 -0.08
CA ILE A 225 -8.00 18.31 -0.75
C ILE A 225 -7.70 18.24 -2.25
N ILE A 226 -7.67 19.38 -2.92
CA ILE A 226 -7.38 19.45 -4.36
C ILE A 226 -5.98 18.91 -4.66
N GLY A 227 -4.96 19.34 -3.90
CA GLY A 227 -3.58 18.91 -4.11
C GLY A 227 -3.39 17.40 -3.93
N PHE A 228 -3.94 16.81 -2.87
CA PHE A 228 -3.84 15.37 -2.63
C PHE A 228 -4.68 14.55 -3.60
N LEU A 229 -5.86 15.04 -4.00
CA LEU A 229 -6.66 14.38 -5.03
C LEU A 229 -5.92 14.39 -6.38
N PHE A 230 -5.32 15.52 -6.76
CA PHE A 230 -4.51 15.61 -7.97
C PHE A 230 -3.31 14.64 -7.92
N ALA A 231 -2.55 14.65 -6.82
CA ALA A 231 -1.43 13.73 -6.64
C ALA A 231 -1.87 12.27 -6.72
N TYR A 232 -3.00 11.93 -6.09
CA TYR A 232 -3.59 10.59 -6.15
C TYR A 232 -3.92 10.19 -7.59
N LEU A 233 -4.63 11.05 -8.33
CA LEU A 233 -5.03 10.77 -9.71
C LEU A 233 -3.81 10.62 -10.63
N VAL A 234 -2.78 11.47 -10.48
CA VAL A 234 -1.53 11.35 -11.24
C VAL A 234 -0.86 10.01 -10.95
N LEU A 235 -0.66 9.66 -9.67
CA LEU A 235 -0.01 8.41 -9.29
C LEU A 235 -0.81 7.16 -9.68
N ALA A 236 -2.14 7.26 -9.75
CA ALA A 236 -3.02 6.18 -10.18
C ALA A 236 -3.14 6.04 -11.70
N SER A 237 -2.75 7.05 -12.49
CA SER A 237 -2.99 7.07 -13.95
C SER A 237 -1.72 7.16 -14.81
N TRP A 238 -0.70 7.91 -14.40
CA TRP A 238 0.51 8.12 -15.19
C TRP A 238 1.24 6.83 -15.59
N PRO A 239 1.28 5.74 -14.80
CA PRO A 239 2.01 4.54 -15.19
C PRO A 239 1.37 3.82 -16.38
N PHE A 240 0.08 4.04 -16.65
CA PHE A 240 -0.56 3.53 -17.86
C PHE A 240 0.02 4.18 -19.12
N LEU A 241 0.46 5.44 -19.05
CA LEU A 241 1.15 6.08 -20.18
C LEU A 241 2.49 5.40 -20.43
N LEU A 242 3.25 5.11 -19.37
CA LEU A 242 4.50 4.34 -19.47
C LEU A 242 4.28 2.99 -20.16
N ILE A 243 3.25 2.23 -19.76
CA ILE A 243 2.95 0.92 -20.36
C ILE A 243 2.57 1.03 -21.84
N VAL A 244 1.89 2.11 -22.26
CA VAL A 244 1.46 2.30 -23.66
C VAL A 244 2.61 2.71 -24.57
N TYR A 245 3.62 3.40 -24.04
CA TYR A 245 4.75 3.93 -24.82
C TYR A 245 6.04 3.09 -24.73
N LEU A 246 6.01 1.94 -24.04
CA LEU A 246 7.10 0.97 -23.94
C LEU A 246 6.84 -0.24 -24.83
#